data_AF-A0A075R0T2-F1
#
_entry.id   AF-A0A075R0T2-F1
#
_cell.length_a   1.000
_cell.length_b   1.000
_cell.length_c   1.000
_cell.angle_alpha   90.00
_cell.angle_beta   90.00
_cell.angle_gamma   90.00
#
_symmetry.space_group_name_H-M   'P 1'
#
loop_
_entity.id
_entity.type
_entity.pdbx_description
1 polymer ?
#
loop_
_entity_poly.entity_id
_entity_poly.type
_entity_poly.pdbx_seq_one_letter_code
_entity_poly.pdbx_strand_id
1 'polypeptide(L)'
;MEDKVRELLQKAGWFKGREVDISQYLDFLNEEEYYVFKNAAEFLKEYGGLIIQFKNPKRSDSYITLTINPIDAASSIFREVSRRYERYCNEPFVIVGEISLMDMTWYISSSGTFYGGNDDFLIRLGDNFCQAIHNIVSGINLEVVNVEDE
;
A
#
# COMPACT_ATOMS: atom_id res chain seq x y z
N MET A 1 -15.17 5.40 8.31
CA MET A 1 -13.94 4.83 8.89
C MET A 1 -14.33 4.16 10.19
N GLU A 2 -13.99 2.87 10.36
CA GLU A 2 -14.26 2.15 11.61
C GLU A 2 -13.39 2.67 12.76
N ASP A 3 -13.91 2.60 13.99
CA ASP A 3 -13.23 3.19 15.16
C ASP A 3 -11.84 2.58 15.41
N LYS A 4 -11.69 1.26 15.25
CA LYS A 4 -10.39 0.58 15.43
C LYS A 4 -9.34 1.03 14.41
N VAL A 5 -9.74 1.18 13.15
CA VAL A 5 -8.85 1.66 12.08
C VAL A 5 -8.45 3.11 12.37
N ARG A 6 -9.41 3.94 12.77
CA ARG A 6 -9.16 5.33 13.14
C ARG A 6 -8.17 5.45 14.30
N GLU A 7 -8.35 4.69 15.37
CA GLU A 7 -7.45 4.69 16.52
C GLU A 7 -6.02 4.29 16.13
N LEU A 8 -5.89 3.30 15.24
CA LEU A 8 -4.60 2.83 14.75
C LEU A 8 -3.89 3.94 13.95
N LEU A 9 -4.61 4.59 13.03
CA LEU A 9 -4.08 5.71 12.24
C LEU A 9 -3.70 6.90 13.13
N GLN A 10 -4.53 7.23 14.12
CA GLN A 10 -4.24 8.31 15.07
C GLN A 10 -2.98 8.03 15.90
N LYS A 11 -2.76 6.77 16.33
CA LYS A 11 -1.52 6.35 17.00
C LYS A 11 -0.29 6.49 16.10
N ALA A 12 -0.45 6.31 14.79
CA ALA A 12 0.59 6.56 13.79
C ALA A 12 0.79 8.05 13.46
N GLY A 13 0.03 8.96 14.07
CA GLY A 13 0.14 10.41 13.86
C GLY A 13 -0.80 10.99 12.81
N TRP A 14 -1.77 10.21 12.31
CA TRP A 14 -2.81 10.72 11.41
C TRP A 14 -3.83 11.59 12.18
N PHE A 15 -4.29 12.65 11.53
CA PHE A 15 -5.40 13.46 11.97
C PHE A 15 -6.21 13.93 10.76
N LYS A 16 -7.50 14.24 10.98
CA LYS A 16 -8.38 14.68 9.89
C LYS A 16 -7.86 16.00 9.29
N GLY A 17 -7.73 16.04 7.96
CA GLY A 17 -7.21 17.21 7.25
C GLY A 17 -5.68 17.29 7.25
N ARG A 18 -4.99 16.20 7.60
CA ARG A 18 -3.55 16.07 7.38
C ARG A 18 -3.24 16.24 5.90
N GLU A 19 -2.25 17.08 5.59
CA GLU A 19 -1.71 17.29 4.26
C GLU A 19 -0.18 17.32 4.36
N VAL A 20 0.46 16.40 3.66
CA VAL A 20 1.91 16.23 3.59
C VAL A 20 2.40 16.75 2.25
N ASP A 21 3.57 17.39 2.23
CA ASP A 21 4.26 17.71 0.99
C ASP A 21 4.76 16.42 0.33
N ILE A 22 4.23 16.13 -0.85
CA ILE A 22 4.55 14.92 -1.61
C ILE A 22 5.47 15.18 -2.80
N SER A 23 6.05 16.37 -2.92
CA SER A 23 6.86 16.74 -4.09
C SER A 23 7.98 15.72 -4.36
N GLN A 24 8.68 15.29 -3.31
CA GLN A 24 9.72 14.26 -3.42
C GLN A 24 9.18 12.89 -3.86
N TYR A 25 7.97 12.52 -3.42
CA TYR A 25 7.33 11.28 -3.85
C TYR A 25 6.93 11.35 -5.32
N LEU A 26 6.41 12.48 -5.78
CA LEU A 26 6.00 12.68 -7.17
C LEU A 26 7.21 12.64 -8.10
N ASP A 27 8.29 13.35 -7.76
CA ASP A 27 9.52 13.36 -8.55
C ASP A 27 10.08 11.94 -8.69
N PHE A 28 10.22 11.23 -7.57
CA PHE A 28 10.67 9.85 -7.55
C PHE A 28 9.78 8.90 -8.38
N LEU A 29 8.46 8.94 -8.17
CA LEU A 29 7.54 8.05 -8.89
C LEU A 29 7.55 8.32 -10.40
N ASN A 30 7.72 9.59 -10.81
CA ASN A 30 7.84 9.95 -12.22
C ASN A 30 9.17 9.44 -12.82
N GLU A 31 10.28 9.55 -12.09
CA GLU A 31 11.59 9.01 -12.49
C GLU A 31 11.54 7.48 -12.66
N GLU A 32 10.78 6.78 -11.81
CA GLU A 32 10.53 5.33 -11.88
C GLU A 32 9.43 4.94 -12.88
N GLU A 33 8.99 5.86 -13.75
CA GLU A 33 8.00 5.61 -14.80
C GLU A 33 6.63 5.12 -14.27
N TYR A 34 6.22 5.56 -13.08
CA TYR A 34 4.84 5.41 -12.60
C TYR A 34 3.96 6.55 -13.11
N TYR A 35 2.74 6.20 -13.53
CA TYR A 35 1.72 7.21 -13.84
C TYR A 35 0.96 7.58 -12.55
N VAL A 36 1.35 8.67 -11.91
CA VAL A 36 0.72 9.12 -10.65
C VAL A 36 -0.64 9.78 -10.94
N PHE A 37 -1.70 9.01 -10.79
CA PHE A 37 -3.08 9.50 -10.92
C PHE A 37 -3.57 10.19 -9.63
N LYS A 38 -4.67 10.94 -9.77
CA LYS A 38 -5.25 11.79 -8.71
C LYS A 38 -5.45 11.03 -7.38
N ASN A 39 -6.03 9.83 -7.41
CA ASN A 39 -6.29 9.05 -6.20
C ASN A 39 -5.00 8.69 -5.45
N ALA A 40 -3.91 8.36 -6.16
CA ALA A 40 -2.62 8.09 -5.53
C ALA A 40 -2.01 9.34 -4.91
N ALA A 41 -2.07 10.48 -5.61
CA ALA A 41 -1.57 11.75 -5.10
C ALA A 41 -2.34 12.22 -3.85
N GLU A 42 -3.68 12.14 -3.88
CA GLU A 42 -4.52 12.47 -2.72
C GLU A 42 -4.26 11.54 -1.54
N PHE A 43 -4.08 10.24 -1.79
CA PHE A 43 -3.70 9.28 -0.77
C PHE A 43 -2.35 9.63 -0.13
N LEU A 44 -1.31 9.86 -0.93
CA LEU A 44 0.02 10.18 -0.41
C LEU A 44 0.03 11.51 0.35
N LYS A 45 -0.77 12.50 -0.07
CA LYS A 45 -0.93 13.76 0.67
C LYS A 45 -1.51 13.54 2.06
N GLU A 46 -2.48 12.67 2.20
CA GLU A 46 -3.14 12.45 3.50
C GLU A 46 -2.37 11.46 4.40
N TYR A 47 -1.80 10.40 3.82
CA TYR A 47 -1.25 9.26 4.57
C TYR A 47 0.27 9.08 4.42
N GLY A 48 0.92 9.87 3.57
CA GLY A 48 2.37 9.82 3.36
C GLY A 48 3.17 9.98 4.65
N GLY A 49 4.21 9.17 4.78
CA GLY A 49 5.12 9.13 5.93
C GLY A 49 4.55 8.50 7.19
N LEU A 50 3.32 7.97 7.17
CA LEU A 50 2.78 7.25 8.32
C LEU A 50 3.49 5.90 8.50
N ILE A 51 3.82 5.60 9.76
CA ILE A 51 4.34 4.30 10.19
C ILE A 51 3.28 3.66 11.08
N ILE A 52 2.59 2.66 10.53
CA ILE A 52 1.42 2.05 11.16
C ILE A 52 1.84 0.69 11.73
N GLN A 53 1.89 0.59 13.06
CA GLN A 53 2.26 -0.64 13.76
C GLN A 53 1.04 -1.33 14.36
N PHE A 54 0.84 -2.60 14.04
CA PHE A 54 -0.27 -3.41 14.55
C PHE A 54 0.20 -4.83 14.93
N LYS A 55 -0.58 -5.51 15.77
CA LYS A 55 -0.28 -6.90 16.15
C LYS A 55 -0.45 -7.81 14.94
N ASN A 56 0.47 -8.75 14.76
CA ASN A 56 0.34 -9.75 13.71
C ASN A 56 -0.85 -10.66 14.01
N PRO A 57 -1.89 -10.70 13.15
CA PRO A 57 -3.08 -11.51 13.42
C PRO A 57 -2.79 -13.03 13.34
N LYS A 58 -1.70 -13.43 12.67
CA LYS A 58 -1.30 -14.84 12.52
C LYS A 58 -0.25 -15.28 13.57
N ARG A 59 0.37 -14.35 14.30
CA ARG A 59 1.42 -14.64 15.30
C ARG A 59 1.31 -13.66 16.47
N SER A 60 0.65 -14.08 17.55
CA SER A 60 0.28 -13.25 18.71
C SER A 60 1.44 -12.48 19.36
N ASP A 61 2.66 -13.00 19.25
CA ASP A 61 3.86 -12.46 19.91
C ASP A 61 4.71 -11.57 18.98
N SER A 62 4.13 -11.10 17.86
CA SER A 62 4.83 -10.25 16.90
C SER A 62 3.98 -9.07 16.44
N TYR A 63 4.67 -8.01 16.01
CA TYR A 63 4.07 -6.82 15.42
C TYR A 63 4.48 -6.74 13.95
N ILE A 64 3.60 -6.15 13.16
CA ILE A 64 3.81 -5.81 11.76
C ILE A 64 3.82 -4.29 11.67
N THR A 65 4.71 -3.76 10.83
CA THR A 65 4.80 -2.35 10.51
C THR A 65 4.50 -2.15 9.03
N LEU A 66 3.52 -1.29 8.75
CA LEU A 66 3.24 -0.76 7.41
C LEU A 66 3.80 0.66 7.34
N THR A 67 4.72 0.90 6.42
CA THR A 67 5.28 2.22 6.15
C THR A 67 4.68 2.78 4.86
N ILE A 68 4.05 3.95 4.92
CA ILE A 68 3.51 4.63 3.74
C ILE A 68 4.58 5.56 3.16
N ASN A 69 5.53 4.98 2.43
CA ASN A 69 6.56 5.71 1.72
C ASN A 69 6.88 4.99 0.40
N PRO A 70 6.56 5.60 -0.76
CA PRO A 70 6.82 4.97 -2.06
C PRO A 70 8.31 4.83 -2.36
N ILE A 71 9.17 5.70 -1.83
CA ILE A 71 10.63 5.65 -2.04
C ILE A 71 11.20 4.42 -1.34
N ASP A 72 10.83 4.19 -0.08
CA ASP A 72 11.27 3.02 0.68
C ASP A 72 10.74 1.73 0.02
N ALA A 73 9.46 1.72 -0.34
CA ALA A 73 8.80 0.57 -0.96
C ALA A 73 9.39 0.15 -2.31
N ALA A 74 9.90 1.11 -3.09
CA ALA A 74 10.53 0.84 -4.37
C ALA A 74 11.86 0.10 -4.24
N SER A 75 12.55 0.23 -3.10
CA SER A 75 13.80 -0.51 -2.86
C SER A 75 13.60 -2.03 -2.83
N SER A 76 12.36 -2.46 -2.59
CA SER A 76 11.95 -3.84 -2.45
C SER A 76 11.43 -4.47 -3.76
N ILE A 77 11.25 -3.68 -4.83
CA ILE A 77 10.66 -4.21 -6.07
C ILE A 77 11.09 -3.48 -7.35
N PHE A 78 11.33 -4.24 -8.42
CA PHE A 78 11.59 -3.68 -9.74
C PHE A 78 10.30 -3.20 -10.42
N ARG A 79 10.38 -2.08 -11.15
CA ARG A 79 9.24 -1.49 -11.90
C ARG A 79 8.52 -2.48 -12.82
N GLU A 80 9.21 -3.46 -13.40
CA GLU A 80 8.62 -4.47 -14.29
C GLU A 80 7.60 -5.37 -13.58
N VAL A 81 7.84 -5.71 -12.30
CA VAL A 81 6.88 -6.49 -11.52
C VAL A 81 5.58 -5.69 -11.33
N SER A 82 5.70 -4.39 -11.07
CA SER A 82 4.54 -3.50 -11.04
C SER A 82 3.81 -3.45 -12.39
N ARG A 83 4.54 -3.43 -13.53
CA ARG A 83 3.92 -3.46 -14.88
C ARG A 83 3.16 -4.76 -15.12
N ARG A 84 3.67 -5.87 -14.62
CA ARG A 84 2.98 -7.17 -14.70
C ARG A 84 1.65 -7.15 -13.95
N TYR A 85 1.61 -6.58 -12.75
CA TYR A 85 0.36 -6.38 -12.02
C TYR A 85 -0.60 -5.46 -12.76
N GLU A 86 -0.11 -4.37 -13.36
CA GLU A 86 -0.92 -3.45 -14.18
C GLU A 86 -1.55 -4.16 -15.38
N ARG A 87 -0.79 -5.00 -16.09
CA ARG A 87 -1.28 -5.82 -17.21
C ARG A 87 -2.36 -6.81 -16.75
N TYR A 88 -2.10 -7.52 -15.65
CA TYR A 88 -3.04 -8.50 -15.11
C TYR A 88 -4.36 -7.87 -14.67
N CYS A 89 -4.31 -6.74 -13.97
CA CYS A 89 -5.51 -6.03 -13.51
C CYS A 89 -6.14 -5.13 -14.58
N ASN A 90 -5.47 -4.93 -15.71
CA ASN A 90 -5.86 -3.98 -16.76
C ASN A 90 -6.13 -2.56 -16.20
N GLU A 91 -5.31 -2.14 -15.22
CA GLU A 91 -5.39 -0.83 -14.57
C GLU A 91 -3.98 -0.33 -14.23
N PRO A 92 -3.70 1.00 -14.30
CA PRO A 92 -2.46 1.57 -13.78
C PRO A 92 -2.35 1.48 -12.26
N PHE A 93 -1.15 1.26 -11.76
CA PHE A 93 -0.84 1.08 -10.33
C PHE A 93 0.23 2.08 -9.90
N VAL A 94 0.21 2.45 -8.62
CA VAL A 94 1.26 3.25 -7.99
C VAL A 94 1.66 2.55 -6.70
N ILE A 95 2.96 2.33 -6.50
CA ILE A 95 3.51 1.90 -5.21
C ILE A 95 3.32 3.00 -4.18
N VAL A 96 2.91 2.65 -2.97
CA VAL A 96 2.60 3.64 -1.93
C VAL A 96 3.22 3.34 -0.56
N GLY A 97 3.70 2.12 -0.35
CA GLY A 97 4.27 1.72 0.92
C GLY A 97 4.65 0.25 0.94
N GLU A 98 5.07 -0.24 2.10
CA GLU A 98 5.47 -1.64 2.26
C GLU A 98 5.25 -2.15 3.67
N ILE A 99 5.18 -3.47 3.78
CA ILE A 99 5.38 -4.25 5.00
C ILE A 99 6.64 -5.07 4.81
N SER A 100 7.79 -4.51 5.21
CA SER A 100 9.10 -5.12 4.96
C SER A 100 9.27 -6.50 5.61
N LEU A 101 8.64 -6.74 6.77
CA LEU A 101 8.68 -8.07 7.44
C LEU A 101 8.01 -9.19 6.63
N MET A 102 7.17 -8.83 5.66
CA MET A 102 6.44 -9.76 4.82
C MET A 102 6.87 -9.69 3.35
N ASP A 103 7.94 -8.94 3.04
CA ASP A 103 8.37 -8.62 1.68
C ASP A 103 7.17 -8.21 0.80
N MET A 104 6.27 -7.40 1.37
CA MET A 104 4.99 -7.04 0.73
C MET A 104 4.96 -5.55 0.38
N THR A 105 4.99 -5.26 -0.90
CA THR A 105 4.80 -3.90 -1.43
C THR A 105 3.31 -3.59 -1.54
N TRP A 106 2.91 -2.40 -1.11
CA TRP A 106 1.54 -1.92 -1.21
C TRP A 106 1.35 -1.02 -2.41
N TYR A 107 0.24 -1.24 -3.10
CA TYR A 107 -0.16 -0.52 -4.29
C TYR A 107 -1.53 0.09 -4.11
N ILE A 108 -1.75 1.21 -4.80
CA ILE A 108 -3.08 1.73 -5.12
C ILE A 108 -3.26 1.62 -6.64
N SER A 109 -4.40 1.15 -7.11
CA SER A 109 -4.76 1.19 -8.54
C SER A 109 -5.51 2.48 -8.87
N SER A 110 -5.64 2.79 -10.17
CA SER A 110 -6.34 3.99 -10.63
C SER A 110 -7.79 4.10 -10.13
N SER A 111 -8.46 2.97 -9.88
CA SER A 111 -9.80 2.92 -9.29
C SER A 111 -9.84 3.20 -7.78
N GLY A 112 -8.69 3.28 -7.11
CA GLY A 112 -8.56 3.49 -5.66
C GLY A 112 -8.49 2.19 -4.84
N THR A 113 -8.50 1.03 -5.52
CA THR A 113 -8.36 -0.29 -4.87
C THR A 113 -6.93 -0.49 -4.40
N PHE A 114 -6.76 -1.10 -3.22
CA PHE A 114 -5.46 -1.40 -2.63
C PHE A 114 -5.08 -2.86 -2.84
N TYR A 115 -3.81 -3.06 -3.16
CA TYR A 115 -3.22 -4.39 -3.38
C TYR A 115 -1.91 -4.54 -2.60
N GLY A 116 -1.59 -5.78 -2.23
CA GLY A 116 -0.30 -6.18 -1.70
C GLY A 116 0.36 -7.13 -2.70
N GLY A 117 1.56 -6.80 -3.14
CA GLY A 117 2.35 -7.61 -4.08
C GLY A 117 3.61 -8.17 -3.42
N ASN A 118 3.99 -9.38 -3.82
CA ASN A 118 5.26 -10.03 -3.49
C ASN A 118 5.63 -10.94 -4.67
N ASP A 119 6.62 -10.51 -5.46
CA ASP A 119 7.07 -11.18 -6.69
C ASP A 119 5.93 -11.64 -7.62
N ASP A 120 5.60 -12.93 -7.61
CA ASP A 120 4.58 -13.53 -8.48
C ASP A 120 3.18 -13.52 -7.85
N PHE A 121 3.01 -12.97 -6.65
CA PHE A 121 1.73 -12.94 -5.94
C PHE A 121 1.16 -11.53 -5.84
N LEU A 122 -0.14 -11.42 -6.14
CA LEU A 122 -0.93 -10.20 -5.92
C LEU A 122 -2.14 -10.52 -5.05
N ILE A 123 -2.38 -9.69 -4.04
CA ILE A 123 -3.47 -9.83 -3.09
C ILE A 123 -4.31 -8.57 -3.12
N ARG A 124 -5.61 -8.69 -3.39
CA ARG A 124 -6.54 -7.57 -3.27
C ARG A 124 -6.84 -7.31 -1.80
N LEU A 125 -6.36 -6.19 -1.27
CA LEU A 125 -6.47 -5.86 0.15
C LEU A 125 -7.81 -5.20 0.49
N GLY A 126 -8.36 -4.39 -0.41
CA GLY A 126 -9.68 -3.78 -0.23
C GLY A 126 -9.95 -2.64 -1.20
N ASP A 127 -11.21 -2.22 -1.29
CA ASP A 127 -11.69 -1.19 -2.23
C ASP A 127 -11.17 0.23 -1.91
N ASN A 128 -10.63 0.42 -0.70
CA ASN A 128 -10.05 1.66 -0.23
C ASN A 128 -9.08 1.38 0.93
N PHE A 129 -8.29 2.38 1.32
CA PHE A 129 -7.26 2.25 2.35
C PHE A 129 -7.79 1.76 3.70
N CYS A 130 -8.92 2.30 4.18
CA CYS A 130 -9.48 1.90 5.46
C CYS A 130 -9.89 0.43 5.47
N GLN A 131 -10.48 -0.04 4.37
CA GLN A 131 -10.85 -1.44 4.20
C GLN A 131 -9.61 -2.34 4.15
N ALA A 132 -8.56 -1.91 3.43
CA ALA A 132 -7.29 -2.64 3.36
C ALA A 132 -6.64 -2.80 4.75
N ILE A 133 -6.57 -1.72 5.54
CA ILE A 133 -6.07 -1.77 6.91
C ILE A 133 -6.94 -2.70 7.77
N HIS A 134 -8.27 -2.56 7.71
CA HIS A 134 -9.16 -3.43 8.48
C HIS A 134 -8.93 -4.91 8.16
N ASN A 135 -8.84 -5.27 6.89
CA ASN A 135 -8.68 -6.64 6.42
C ASN A 135 -7.35 -7.24 6.88
N ILE A 136 -6.25 -6.49 6.73
CA ILE A 136 -4.92 -6.92 7.15
C ILE A 136 -4.82 -7.05 8.66
N VAL A 137 -5.33 -6.08 9.43
CA VAL A 137 -5.29 -6.10 10.90
C VAL A 137 -6.16 -7.22 11.47
N SER A 138 -7.28 -7.51 10.82
CA SER A 138 -8.20 -8.58 11.23
C SER A 138 -7.73 -9.96 10.79
N GLY A 139 -6.71 -10.04 9.92
CA GLY A 139 -6.15 -11.31 9.42
C GLY A 139 -7.16 -12.15 8.65
N ILE A 140 -8.10 -11.52 7.96
CA ILE A 140 -9.05 -12.25 7.13
C ILE A 140 -8.32 -12.98 6.00
N ASN A 141 -8.86 -14.12 5.56
CA ASN A 141 -8.32 -14.81 4.40
C ASN A 141 -8.67 -14.01 3.14
N LEU A 142 -7.65 -13.42 2.52
CA LEU A 142 -7.75 -12.73 1.24
C LEU A 142 -7.34 -13.69 0.13
N GLU A 143 -7.95 -13.51 -1.03
CA GLU A 143 -7.59 -14.26 -2.24
C GLU A 143 -6.18 -13.84 -2.69
N VAL A 144 -5.34 -14.85 -2.94
CA VAL A 144 -3.99 -14.68 -3.46
C VAL A 144 -4.01 -15.13 -4.91
N VAL A 145 -3.58 -14.25 -5.79
CA VAL A 145 -3.51 -14.48 -7.22
C VAL A 145 -2.05 -14.68 -7.62
N ASN A 146 -1.77 -15.73 -8.38
CA ASN A 146 -0.49 -15.88 -9.08
C ASN A 146 -0.54 -15.05 -10.36
N VAL A 147 0.44 -14.17 -10.53
CA VAL A 147 0.63 -13.35 -11.71
C VAL A 147 1.93 -13.78 -12.36
N GLU A 148 1.83 -14.74 -13.27
CA GLU A 148 2.96 -15.27 -14.04
C GLU A 148 3.30 -14.33 -15.22
N ASP A 149 4.54 -14.38 -15.68
CA ASP A 149 4.91 -13.76 -16.96
C ASP A 149 4.27 -14.56 -18.10
N GLU A 150 3.55 -13.86 -19.01
CA GLU A 150 3.10 -14.45 -20.28
C GLU A 150 4.26 -14.78 -21.23
#